data_AF-A0A453NJL8-F1
#
_entry.id   AF-A0A453NJL8-F1
#
_cell.length_a   1.000
_cell.length_b   1.000
_cell.length_c   1.000
_cell.angle_alpha   90.00
_cell.angle_beta   90.00
_cell.angle_gamma   90.00
#
_symmetry.space_group_name_H-M   'P 1'
#
loop_
_entity.id
_entity.type
_entity.pdbx_description
1 polymer ?
#
loop_
_entity_poly.entity_id
_entity_poly.type
_entity_poly.pdbx_seq_one_letter_code
_entity_poly.pdbx_strand_id
1 'polypeptide(L)'
;IVDSEVPDQSQQRWLGKTNFVEVRSFWHIFRSFDRLWTLLVLGLQILIIIAWHGLESPLQLLDPIFFEDILSIFITNAVLRVLQVVLDILFSWRTRGTMRSSQKLRFVIKLSLAVTWAIILPIFYSSSQNYKACSARRPKNFLGMFCLSKYMVAVAFYLTGNVIGMALFFVPAVSSYIETSTWRICNILSWWCQAPSYVGRGMHEGQVPLLKYTSFWTVLLSSKFIFSYYFEIKPLVEPTKEIMRVNVNIYEWHEFFPQVKSNAGAILAVWAPIILVYFMDTQIWYSVFCTIFGGMCGIVHHLGEIRTMGMVRSRFCTLPEVFNACLVPRSSPKEKKGILPSFLEKKIFKDLGKSERHDPTKFALVWNQIINSFRSEDLISNREMDLMTMPMSLEYRSGSIRWPLFLVAKKFSTAVDMAANFTGNSAQLFQRIKKDNYMFCAINDFYELTKSIFRFLVIGDVEKSIQTNKAFNMR
;
A
#
# COMPACT_ATOMS: atom_id res chain seq x y z
N ILE A 1 22.35 51.54 34.01
CA ILE A 1 21.73 51.36 32.68
C ILE A 1 22.13 49.98 32.17
N VAL A 2 21.42 48.95 32.62
CA VAL A 2 21.32 47.64 31.98
C VAL A 2 19.91 47.19 32.36
N ASP A 3 18.93 47.56 31.55
CA ASP A 3 17.57 47.04 31.67
C ASP A 3 17.50 45.74 30.90
N SER A 4 17.15 44.69 31.64
CA SER A 4 16.85 43.36 31.16
C SER A 4 15.49 43.35 30.45
N GLU A 5 15.50 43.25 29.12
CA GLU A 5 14.29 42.92 28.35
C GLU A 5 13.96 41.43 28.54
N VAL A 6 12.86 41.19 29.23
CA VAL A 6 12.19 39.89 29.32
C VAL A 6 11.57 39.58 27.95
N PRO A 7 11.83 38.41 27.34
CA PRO A 7 11.16 38.05 26.10
C PRO A 7 9.69 37.77 26.38
N ASP A 8 8.81 38.52 25.70
CA ASP A 8 7.36 38.33 25.72
C ASP A 8 7.02 36.84 25.48
N GLN A 9 6.41 36.22 26.49
CA GLN A 9 5.77 34.92 26.35
C GLN A 9 4.56 35.10 25.43
N SER A 10 4.79 34.99 24.11
CA SER A 10 3.71 34.68 23.18
C SER A 10 3.06 33.39 23.64
N GLN A 11 1.88 33.51 24.27
CA GLN A 11 1.04 32.37 24.64
C GLN A 11 0.95 31.47 23.42
N GLN A 12 1.55 30.28 23.49
CA GLN A 12 1.35 29.24 22.49
C GLN A 12 -0.14 28.95 22.44
N ARG A 13 -0.83 29.59 21.49
CA ARG A 13 -2.26 29.42 21.27
C ARG A 13 -2.44 27.95 20.93
N TRP A 14 -2.97 27.19 21.88
CA TRP A 14 -3.17 25.75 21.74
C TRP A 14 -4.06 25.54 20.51
N LEU A 15 -3.45 25.18 19.38
CA LEU A 15 -4.14 24.85 18.14
C LEU A 15 -4.83 23.52 18.41
N GLY A 16 -6.03 23.58 18.98
CA GLY A 16 -6.84 22.40 19.26
C GLY A 16 -6.92 21.50 18.03
N LYS A 17 -6.90 20.18 18.23
CA LYS A 17 -7.00 19.20 17.14
C LYS A 17 -8.24 19.50 16.29
N THR A 18 -8.05 20.05 15.09
CA THR A 18 -9.14 20.46 14.20
C THR A 18 -9.61 19.34 13.27
N ASN A 19 -8.76 18.34 13.03
CA ASN A 19 -8.97 17.32 11.99
C ASN A 19 -9.28 15.92 12.51
N PHE A 20 -9.21 15.68 13.83
CA PHE A 20 -9.41 14.34 14.38
C PHE A 20 -10.31 14.37 15.63
N VAL A 21 -11.52 13.83 15.47
CA VAL A 21 -12.43 13.50 16.55
C VAL A 21 -12.71 12.01 16.42
N GLU A 22 -12.20 11.22 17.35
CA GLU A 22 -12.52 9.79 17.40
C GLU A 22 -13.94 9.64 17.94
N VAL A 23 -14.93 9.56 17.04
CA VAL A 23 -16.28 9.17 17.40
C VAL A 23 -16.42 7.69 17.06
N ARG A 24 -16.38 6.84 18.09
CA ARG A 24 -16.61 5.41 17.94
C ARG A 24 -18.08 5.16 17.62
N SER A 25 -18.36 4.94 16.34
CA SER A 25 -19.69 4.62 15.83
C SER A 25 -19.55 3.70 14.62
N PHE A 26 -20.50 2.78 14.44
CA PHE A 26 -20.54 1.93 13.25
C PHE A 26 -20.59 2.76 11.95
N TRP A 27 -21.29 3.90 11.98
CA TRP A 27 -21.38 4.85 10.87
C TRP A 27 -20.03 5.48 10.49
N HIS A 28 -19.03 5.44 11.38
CA HIS A 28 -17.67 5.87 11.07
C HIS A 28 -17.00 4.92 10.06
N ILE A 29 -17.29 3.62 10.11
CA ILE A 29 -16.79 2.64 9.14
C ILE A 29 -17.37 2.94 7.76
N PHE A 30 -18.67 3.21 7.70
CA PHE A 30 -19.34 3.57 6.45
C PHE A 30 -18.76 4.87 5.85
N ARG A 31 -18.52 5.89 6.68
CA ARG A 31 -17.90 7.14 6.25
C ARG A 31 -16.48 6.94 5.71
N SER A 32 -15.67 6.12 6.39
CA SER A 32 -14.27 5.90 6.01
C SER A 32 -14.11 5.10 4.71
N PHE A 33 -15.03 4.18 4.44
CA PHE A 33 -15.00 3.31 3.25
C PHE A 33 -16.14 3.61 2.28
N ASP A 34 -16.54 4.87 2.16
CA ASP A 34 -17.67 5.35 1.36
C ASP A 34 -17.64 4.85 -0.10
N ARG A 35 -16.45 4.88 -0.72
CA ARG A 35 -16.28 4.46 -2.13
C ARG A 35 -16.54 2.97 -2.32
N LEU A 36 -16.10 2.15 -1.35
CA LEU A 36 -16.32 0.71 -1.39
C LEU A 36 -17.81 0.39 -1.26
N TRP A 37 -18.49 0.98 -0.28
CA TRP A 37 -19.92 0.78 -0.08
C TRP A 37 -20.73 1.26 -1.27
N THR A 38 -20.39 2.44 -1.82
CA THR A 38 -21.06 2.97 -3.01
C THR A 38 -20.87 2.05 -4.20
N LEU A 39 -19.66 1.55 -4.44
CA LEU A 39 -19.37 0.60 -5.53
C LEU A 39 -20.16 -0.70 -5.38
N LEU A 40 -20.25 -1.25 -4.16
CA LEU A 40 -20.99 -2.48 -3.89
C LEU A 40 -22.50 -2.29 -4.04
N VAL A 41 -23.08 -1.20 -3.54
CA VAL A 41 -24.52 -0.93 -3.67
C VAL A 41 -24.90 -0.67 -5.12
N LEU A 42 -24.13 0.14 -5.85
CA LEU A 42 -24.38 0.39 -7.28
C LEU A 42 -24.17 -0.87 -8.12
N GLY A 43 -23.12 -1.65 -7.81
CA GLY A 43 -22.89 -2.95 -8.45
C GLY A 43 -24.06 -3.90 -8.24
N LEU A 44 -24.58 -4.01 -7.02
CA LEU A 44 -25.76 -4.82 -6.72
C LEU A 44 -26.98 -4.37 -7.53
N GLN A 45 -27.25 -3.07 -7.59
CA GLN A 45 -28.36 -2.53 -8.39
C GLN A 45 -28.21 -2.87 -9.88
N ILE A 46 -27.01 -2.74 -10.44
CA ILE A 46 -26.74 -3.13 -11.84
C ILE A 46 -27.04 -4.61 -12.06
N LEU A 47 -26.55 -5.48 -11.17
CA LEU A 47 -26.77 -6.93 -11.28
C LEU A 47 -28.27 -7.28 -11.21
N ILE A 48 -29.02 -6.63 -10.33
CA ILE A 48 -30.47 -6.83 -10.19
C ILE A 48 -31.20 -6.39 -11.46
N ILE A 49 -30.88 -5.21 -12.02
CA ILE A 49 -31.50 -4.72 -13.25
C ILE A 49 -31.24 -5.68 -14.40
N ILE A 50 -29.97 -6.10 -14.59
CA ILE A 50 -29.59 -7.04 -15.65
C ILE A 50 -30.34 -8.37 -15.50
N ALA A 51 -30.39 -8.92 -14.28
CA ALA A 51 -31.09 -10.17 -14.01
C ALA A 51 -32.61 -10.04 -14.21
N TRP A 52 -33.20 -8.87 -13.92
CA TRP A 52 -34.63 -8.61 -14.11
C TRP A 52 -35.05 -8.64 -15.57
N HIS A 53 -34.23 -8.08 -16.46
CA HIS A 53 -34.49 -8.07 -17.90
C HIS A 53 -34.14 -9.38 -18.60
N GLY A 54 -33.40 -10.29 -17.95
CA GLY A 54 -33.13 -11.63 -18.47
C GLY A 54 -32.24 -11.64 -19.72
N LEU A 55 -31.22 -10.77 -19.77
CA LEU A 55 -30.33 -10.69 -20.93
C LEU A 55 -29.47 -11.96 -21.07
N GLU A 56 -29.53 -12.60 -22.25
CA GLU A 56 -28.68 -13.74 -22.61
C GLU A 56 -27.34 -13.31 -23.24
N SER A 57 -27.25 -12.07 -23.76
CA SER A 57 -26.04 -11.55 -24.41
C SER A 57 -25.66 -10.13 -23.96
N PRO A 58 -24.36 -9.80 -23.83
CA PRO A 58 -23.91 -8.47 -23.38
C PRO A 58 -24.16 -7.36 -24.41
N LEU A 59 -24.40 -7.69 -25.68
CA LEU A 59 -24.66 -6.70 -26.74
C LEU A 59 -26.08 -6.10 -26.67
N GLN A 60 -27.03 -6.81 -26.05
CA GLN A 60 -28.37 -6.30 -25.76
C GLN A 60 -28.35 -5.19 -24.69
N LEU A 61 -27.25 -5.00 -23.95
CA LEU A 61 -27.10 -3.89 -22.99
C LEU A 61 -27.07 -2.50 -23.66
N LEU A 62 -26.85 -2.44 -24.98
CA LEU A 62 -26.79 -1.20 -25.75
C LEU A 62 -28.16 -0.74 -26.28
N ASP A 63 -29.24 -1.51 -26.08
CA ASP A 63 -30.55 -1.01 -26.47
C ASP A 63 -30.95 0.18 -25.57
N PRO A 64 -31.52 1.24 -26.15
CA PRO A 64 -31.74 2.51 -25.44
C PRO A 64 -32.66 2.38 -24.24
N ILE A 65 -33.57 1.39 -24.26
CA ILE A 65 -34.52 1.14 -23.17
C ILE A 65 -33.78 0.58 -21.94
N PHE A 66 -32.96 -0.46 -22.13
CA PHE A 66 -32.19 -1.06 -21.04
C PHE A 66 -31.10 -0.11 -20.53
N PHE A 67 -30.50 0.66 -21.43
CA PHE A 67 -29.48 1.64 -21.04
C PHE A 67 -30.06 2.71 -20.11
N GLU A 68 -31.27 3.21 -20.37
CA GLU A 68 -31.94 4.19 -19.51
C GLU A 68 -32.26 3.62 -18.11
N ASP A 69 -32.67 2.36 -18.03
CA ASP A 69 -32.91 1.66 -16.76
C ASP A 69 -31.60 1.46 -15.98
N ILE A 70 -30.49 1.11 -16.67
CA ILE A 70 -29.16 1.06 -16.06
C ILE A 70 -28.73 2.43 -15.55
N LEU A 71 -29.04 3.52 -16.26
CA LEU A 71 -28.70 4.87 -15.80
C LEU A 71 -29.39 5.27 -14.49
N SER A 72 -30.49 4.60 -14.09
CA SER A 72 -31.14 4.83 -12.78
C SER A 72 -30.18 4.70 -11.59
N ILE A 73 -29.06 4.00 -11.74
CA ILE A 73 -27.99 3.90 -10.74
C ILE A 73 -27.46 5.28 -10.30
N PHE A 74 -27.52 6.29 -11.17
CA PHE A 74 -27.05 7.63 -10.86
C PHE A 74 -27.96 8.34 -9.86
N ILE A 75 -29.25 7.97 -9.80
CA ILE A 75 -30.17 8.42 -8.76
C ILE A 75 -29.69 7.88 -7.41
N THR A 76 -29.45 6.57 -7.32
CA THR A 76 -28.95 5.92 -6.10
C THR A 76 -27.60 6.50 -5.68
N ASN A 77 -26.69 6.74 -6.61
CA ASN A 77 -25.40 7.39 -6.34
C ASN A 77 -25.59 8.80 -5.75
N ALA A 78 -26.51 9.60 -6.28
CA ALA A 78 -26.80 10.93 -5.74
C ALA A 78 -27.36 10.87 -4.31
N VAL A 79 -28.24 9.91 -4.02
CA VAL A 79 -28.75 9.67 -2.65
C VAL A 79 -27.62 9.24 -1.70
N LEU A 80 -26.76 8.31 -2.12
CA LEU A 80 -25.61 7.87 -1.33
C LEU A 80 -24.62 9.01 -1.06
N ARG A 81 -24.42 9.93 -2.02
CA ARG A 81 -23.63 11.15 -1.83
C ARG A 81 -24.25 12.11 -0.81
N VAL A 82 -25.57 12.26 -0.81
CA VAL A 82 -26.26 13.05 0.24
C VAL A 82 -26.02 12.41 1.60
N LEU A 83 -26.20 11.09 1.72
CA LEU A 83 -25.94 10.35 2.97
C LEU A 83 -24.50 10.55 3.44
N GLN A 84 -23.52 10.43 2.54
CA GLN A 84 -22.11 10.66 2.85
C GLN A 84 -21.86 12.08 3.41
N VAL A 85 -22.36 13.11 2.73
CA VAL A 85 -22.14 14.51 3.17
C VAL A 85 -22.85 14.78 4.49
N VAL A 86 -24.03 14.20 4.73
CA VAL A 86 -24.73 14.28 6.01
C VAL A 86 -23.90 13.63 7.13
N LEU A 87 -23.35 12.44 6.89
CA LEU A 87 -22.45 11.79 7.86
C LEU A 87 -21.20 12.61 8.13
N ASP A 88 -20.61 13.22 7.10
CA ASP A 88 -19.45 14.11 7.25
C ASP A 88 -19.75 15.31 8.15
N ILE A 89 -20.93 15.91 7.99
CA ILE A 89 -21.39 17.04 8.81
C ILE A 89 -21.66 16.57 10.24
N LEU A 90 -22.34 15.43 10.40
CA LEU A 90 -22.74 14.90 11.71
C LEU A 90 -21.52 14.55 12.57
N PHE A 91 -20.49 13.94 11.99
CA PHE A 91 -19.24 13.64 12.69
C PHE A 91 -18.34 14.87 12.91
N SER A 92 -18.40 15.87 12.02
CA SER A 92 -17.67 17.14 12.17
C SER A 92 -18.40 18.16 13.04
N TRP A 93 -19.61 17.85 13.50
CA TRP A 93 -20.46 18.79 14.23
C TRP A 93 -19.80 19.28 15.54
N ARG A 94 -19.17 18.36 16.28
CA ARG A 94 -18.49 18.67 17.54
C ARG A 94 -17.26 19.59 17.36
N THR A 95 -16.62 19.59 16.19
CA THR A 95 -15.47 20.46 15.87
C THR A 95 -15.87 21.77 15.19
N ARG A 96 -17.17 22.04 15.01
CA ARG A 96 -17.64 23.29 14.38
C ARG A 96 -17.12 24.55 15.09
N GLY A 97 -16.89 24.52 16.40
CA GLY A 97 -16.35 25.65 17.16
C GLY A 97 -14.93 26.06 16.75
N THR A 98 -14.08 25.10 16.35
CA THR A 98 -12.65 25.32 16.07
C THR A 98 -12.31 25.42 14.58
N MET A 99 -13.26 25.09 13.70
CA MET A 99 -13.08 25.11 12.25
C MET A 99 -13.10 26.52 11.64
N ARG A 100 -12.24 26.74 10.64
CA ARG A 100 -12.23 27.96 9.81
C ARG A 100 -13.56 28.09 9.03
N SER A 101 -14.01 29.33 8.81
CA SER A 101 -15.26 29.60 8.08
C SER A 101 -15.27 29.04 6.65
N SER A 102 -14.11 28.98 5.98
CA SER A 102 -13.98 28.37 4.64
C SER A 102 -14.28 26.88 4.62
N GLN A 103 -13.93 26.15 5.69
CA GLN A 103 -14.22 24.71 5.80
C GLN A 103 -15.71 24.48 6.05
N LYS A 104 -16.35 25.32 6.88
CA LYS A 104 -17.81 25.28 7.09
C LYS A 104 -18.56 25.51 5.80
N LEU A 105 -18.18 26.54 5.04
CA LEU A 105 -18.75 26.85 3.74
C LEU A 105 -18.60 25.68 2.76
N ARG A 106 -17.45 25.00 2.77
CA ARG A 106 -17.21 23.81 1.92
C ARG A 106 -18.22 22.70 2.18
N PHE A 107 -18.53 22.39 3.44
CA PHE A 107 -19.53 21.37 3.75
C PHE A 107 -20.93 21.77 3.29
N VAL A 108 -21.30 23.04 3.46
CA VAL A 108 -22.61 23.56 3.02
C VAL A 108 -22.74 23.49 1.50
N ILE A 109 -21.71 23.90 0.74
CA ILE A 109 -21.73 23.83 -0.73
C ILE A 109 -21.80 22.38 -1.21
N LYS A 110 -21.06 21.46 -0.57
CA LYS A 110 -21.13 20.03 -0.91
C LYS A 110 -22.53 19.46 -0.67
N LEU A 111 -23.17 19.83 0.44
CA LEU A 111 -24.52 19.37 0.77
C LEU A 111 -25.55 19.91 -0.22
N SER A 112 -25.51 21.20 -0.51
CA SER A 112 -26.45 21.81 -1.46
C SER A 112 -26.32 21.20 -2.84
N LEU A 113 -25.08 20.99 -3.32
CA LEU A 113 -24.83 20.35 -4.62
C LEU A 113 -25.34 18.91 -4.65
N ALA A 114 -25.07 18.11 -3.60
CA ALA A 114 -25.54 16.73 -3.50
C ALA A 114 -27.07 16.63 -3.50
N VAL A 115 -27.74 17.45 -2.69
CA VAL A 115 -29.21 17.49 -2.61
C VAL A 115 -29.82 17.94 -3.93
N THR A 116 -29.23 18.94 -4.59
CA THR A 116 -29.69 19.42 -5.90
C THR A 116 -29.70 18.30 -6.93
N TRP A 117 -28.62 17.51 -7.02
CA TRP A 117 -28.59 16.36 -7.94
C TRP A 117 -29.52 15.22 -7.53
N ALA A 118 -29.69 14.98 -6.22
CA ALA A 118 -30.63 13.97 -5.71
C ALA A 118 -32.10 14.30 -6.03
N ILE A 119 -32.43 15.58 -6.25
CA ILE A 119 -33.78 16.02 -6.66
C ILE A 119 -33.90 16.06 -8.19
N ILE A 120 -32.90 16.62 -8.88
CA ILE A 120 -32.92 16.77 -10.34
C ILE A 120 -32.98 15.41 -11.04
N LEU A 121 -32.13 14.45 -10.66
CA LEU A 121 -32.04 13.18 -11.40
C LEU A 121 -33.36 12.38 -11.40
N PRO A 122 -34.08 12.19 -10.28
CA PRO A 122 -35.40 11.56 -10.28
C PRO A 122 -36.46 12.29 -11.13
N ILE A 123 -36.50 13.62 -11.08
CA ILE A 123 -37.47 14.42 -11.85
C ILE A 123 -37.26 14.20 -13.36
N PHE A 124 -36.00 14.27 -13.80
CA PHE A 124 -35.65 14.04 -15.20
C PHE A 124 -35.87 12.60 -15.63
N TYR A 125 -35.66 11.61 -14.76
CA TYR A 125 -35.95 10.20 -15.03
C TYR A 125 -37.46 9.95 -15.19
N SER A 126 -38.29 10.45 -14.26
CA SER A 126 -39.74 10.33 -14.37
C SER A 126 -40.30 11.06 -15.59
N SER A 127 -39.79 12.26 -15.91
CA SER A 127 -40.17 12.98 -17.13
C SER A 127 -39.74 12.27 -18.41
N SER A 128 -38.74 11.39 -18.34
CA SER A 128 -38.21 10.63 -19.48
C SER A 128 -39.05 9.41 -19.83
N GLN A 129 -39.85 8.86 -18.92
CA GLN A 129 -40.75 7.74 -19.24
C GLN A 129 -41.77 8.05 -20.36
N ASN A 130 -42.03 9.33 -20.63
CA ASN A 130 -42.86 9.79 -21.76
C ASN A 130 -42.11 9.80 -23.12
N TYR A 131 -40.81 9.47 -23.14
CA TYR A 131 -39.93 9.47 -24.32
C TYR A 131 -39.95 8.17 -25.13
N LYS A 132 -40.74 7.17 -24.69
CA LYS A 132 -40.99 5.91 -25.44
C LYS A 132 -41.42 6.13 -26.90
N ALA A 133 -41.84 7.34 -27.27
CA ALA A 133 -42.17 7.77 -28.63
C ALA A 133 -40.96 7.94 -29.59
N CYS A 134 -39.71 8.09 -29.12
CA CYS A 134 -38.56 8.29 -30.04
C CYS A 134 -38.12 7.00 -30.78
N SER A 135 -38.50 5.82 -30.30
CA SER A 135 -38.09 4.54 -30.92
C SER A 135 -38.60 4.35 -32.36
N ALA A 136 -39.64 5.10 -32.76
CA ALA A 136 -40.29 4.95 -34.08
C ALA A 136 -39.58 5.67 -35.24
N ARG A 137 -38.58 6.55 -35.00
CA ARG A 137 -37.92 7.33 -36.08
C ARG A 137 -36.40 7.25 -35.96
N ARG A 138 -35.81 6.20 -36.56
CA ARG A 138 -34.34 6.01 -36.63
C ARG A 138 -33.71 6.84 -37.76
N PRO A 139 -32.84 7.83 -37.47
CA PRO A 139 -31.85 8.31 -38.44
C PRO A 139 -30.59 7.44 -38.43
N LYS A 140 -30.04 7.13 -39.62
CA LYS A 140 -28.88 6.24 -39.83
C LYS A 140 -27.51 6.92 -39.59
N ASN A 141 -27.37 7.77 -38.58
CA ASN A 141 -26.08 8.37 -38.22
C ASN A 141 -25.58 7.76 -36.89
N PHE A 142 -24.27 7.55 -36.74
CA PHE A 142 -23.66 6.99 -35.52
C PHE A 142 -24.04 7.76 -34.24
N LEU A 143 -24.11 9.09 -34.33
CA LEU A 143 -24.56 9.96 -33.23
C LEU A 143 -26.09 9.97 -33.04
N GLY A 144 -26.85 9.53 -34.06
CA GLY A 144 -28.32 9.42 -34.03
C GLY A 144 -28.83 8.04 -33.59
N MET A 145 -27.92 7.11 -33.28
CA MET A 145 -28.23 5.79 -32.73
C MET A 145 -28.65 5.87 -31.26
N PHE A 146 -28.09 6.82 -30.51
CA PHE A 146 -28.53 7.16 -29.16
C PHE A 146 -29.56 8.27 -29.24
N CYS A 147 -30.85 7.96 -29.15
CA CYS A 147 -31.86 9.00 -28.97
C CYS A 147 -31.64 9.62 -27.58
N LEU A 148 -30.96 10.78 -27.53
CA LEU A 148 -30.55 11.44 -26.30
C LEU A 148 -31.78 11.95 -25.54
N SER A 149 -32.26 11.15 -24.59
CA SER A 149 -33.26 11.60 -23.64
C SER A 149 -32.72 12.76 -22.79
N LYS A 150 -33.63 13.63 -22.32
CA LYS A 150 -33.35 14.68 -21.33
C LYS A 150 -32.63 14.12 -20.10
N TYR A 151 -32.94 12.89 -19.69
CA TYR A 151 -32.28 12.23 -18.56
C TYR A 151 -30.81 11.89 -18.85
N MET A 152 -30.52 11.36 -20.04
CA MET A 152 -29.16 11.03 -20.49
C MET A 152 -28.25 12.26 -20.46
N VAL A 153 -28.77 13.41 -20.91
CA VAL A 153 -28.05 14.69 -20.88
C VAL A 153 -27.76 15.12 -19.45
N ALA A 154 -28.75 15.04 -18.55
CA ALA A 154 -28.57 15.38 -17.14
C ALA A 154 -27.53 14.48 -16.46
N VAL A 155 -27.56 13.18 -16.74
CA VAL A 155 -26.55 12.21 -16.26
C VAL A 155 -25.16 12.54 -16.81
N ALA A 156 -25.03 12.91 -18.09
CA ALA A 156 -23.76 13.31 -18.66
C ALA A 156 -23.15 14.51 -17.90
N PHE A 157 -23.94 15.54 -17.60
CA PHE A 157 -23.49 16.68 -16.80
C PHE A 157 -23.09 16.29 -15.37
N TYR A 158 -23.87 15.41 -14.72
CA TYR A 158 -23.54 14.88 -13.40
C TYR A 158 -22.20 14.13 -13.40
N LEU A 159 -21.91 13.39 -14.47
CA LEU A 159 -20.70 12.57 -14.60
C LEU A 159 -19.45 13.34 -14.98
N THR A 160 -19.57 14.51 -15.63
CA THR A 160 -18.43 15.29 -16.14
C THR A 160 -17.31 15.44 -15.11
N GLY A 161 -17.64 15.79 -13.85
CA GLY A 161 -16.63 15.93 -12.80
C GLY A 161 -15.90 14.62 -12.44
N ASN A 162 -16.63 13.50 -12.41
CA ASN A 162 -16.04 12.18 -12.13
C ASN A 162 -15.17 11.69 -13.30
N VAL A 163 -15.60 11.94 -14.54
CA VAL A 163 -14.84 11.59 -15.75
C VAL A 163 -13.52 12.36 -15.81
N ILE A 164 -13.55 13.66 -15.50
CA ILE A 164 -12.32 14.46 -15.39
C ILE A 164 -11.42 13.90 -14.29
N GLY A 165 -11.97 13.56 -13.12
CA GLY A 165 -11.21 12.93 -12.04
C GLY A 165 -10.57 11.60 -12.45
N MET A 166 -11.30 10.74 -13.16
CA MET A 166 -10.78 9.48 -13.69
C MET A 166 -9.69 9.69 -14.74
N ALA A 167 -9.86 10.65 -15.65
CA ALA A 167 -8.84 10.99 -16.64
C ALA A 167 -7.56 11.50 -15.99
N LEU A 168 -7.68 12.33 -14.95
CA LEU A 168 -6.54 12.82 -14.17
C LEU A 168 -5.85 11.70 -13.37
N PHE A 169 -6.62 10.71 -12.88
CA PHE A 169 -6.05 9.54 -12.21
C PHE A 169 -5.16 8.73 -13.16
N PHE A 170 -5.57 8.49 -14.40
CA PHE A 170 -4.76 7.77 -15.39
C PHE A 170 -3.53 8.56 -15.89
N VAL A 171 -3.47 9.88 -15.64
CA VAL A 171 -2.34 10.74 -16.00
C VAL A 171 -1.74 11.41 -14.75
N PRO A 172 -0.95 10.67 -13.94
CA PRO A 172 -0.43 11.15 -12.66
C PRO A 172 0.44 12.41 -12.78
N ALA A 173 1.15 12.58 -13.90
CA ALA A 173 1.98 13.75 -14.15
C ALA A 173 1.16 15.05 -14.18
N VAL A 174 0.00 15.02 -14.83
CA VAL A 174 -0.90 16.18 -14.92
C VAL A 174 -1.57 16.43 -13.57
N SER A 175 -2.00 15.37 -12.86
CA SER A 175 -2.58 15.54 -11.52
C SER A 175 -1.58 16.12 -10.53
N SER A 176 -0.32 15.67 -10.56
CA SER A 176 0.75 16.20 -9.71
C SER A 176 1.05 17.68 -10.03
N TYR A 177 1.06 18.04 -11.31
CA TYR A 177 1.20 19.43 -11.73
C TYR A 177 0.04 20.32 -11.24
N ILE A 178 -1.21 19.84 -11.33
CA ILE A 178 -2.39 20.59 -10.86
C ILE A 178 -2.33 20.82 -9.34
N GLU A 179 -1.86 19.83 -8.57
CA GLU A 179 -1.78 19.92 -7.11
C GLU A 179 -0.64 20.80 -6.59
N THR A 180 0.47 20.82 -7.31
CA THR A 180 1.64 21.65 -6.97
C THR A 180 1.49 23.09 -7.47
N SER A 181 0.66 23.31 -8.49
CA SER A 181 0.44 24.62 -9.07
C SER A 181 -0.28 25.58 -8.11
N THR A 182 0.24 26.80 -8.02
CA THR A 182 -0.34 27.91 -7.25
C THR A 182 -1.42 28.68 -8.01
N TRP A 183 -1.70 28.30 -9.27
CA TRP A 183 -2.66 28.98 -10.12
C TRP A 183 -4.09 28.81 -9.57
N ARG A 184 -4.86 29.91 -9.55
CA ARG A 184 -6.24 29.94 -9.01
C ARG A 184 -7.15 28.91 -9.70
N ILE A 185 -7.01 28.73 -11.01
CA ILE A 185 -7.79 27.77 -11.80
C ILE A 185 -7.45 26.33 -11.40
N CYS A 186 -6.15 26.00 -11.26
CA CYS A 186 -5.70 24.68 -10.80
C CYS A 186 -6.19 24.38 -9.38
N ASN A 187 -6.23 25.39 -8.50
CA ASN A 187 -6.74 25.24 -7.14
C ASN A 187 -8.27 25.00 -7.11
N ILE A 188 -9.04 25.68 -7.98
CA ILE A 188 -10.48 25.43 -8.14
C ILE A 188 -10.73 24.04 -8.74
N LEU A 189 -9.93 23.63 -9.74
CA LEU A 189 -10.02 22.31 -10.35
C LEU A 189 -9.67 21.20 -9.35
N SER A 190 -8.60 21.36 -8.56
CA SER A 190 -8.25 20.46 -7.46
C SER A 190 -9.38 20.40 -6.41
N TRP A 191 -10.03 21.53 -6.12
CA TRP A 191 -11.17 21.57 -5.20
C TRP A 191 -12.39 20.78 -5.71
N TRP A 192 -12.62 20.75 -7.04
CA TRP A 192 -13.77 20.10 -7.67
C TRP A 192 -13.52 18.63 -8.05
N CYS A 193 -12.30 18.28 -8.46
CA CYS A 193 -11.96 16.97 -9.01
C CYS A 193 -11.42 15.97 -7.98
N GLN A 194 -11.02 16.42 -6.79
CA GLN A 194 -10.21 15.58 -5.91
C GLN A 194 -10.96 15.03 -4.68
N ALA A 195 -11.11 13.71 -4.67
CA ALA A 195 -11.19 12.93 -3.44
C ALA A 195 -9.77 12.37 -3.18
N PRO A 196 -8.98 12.92 -2.24
CA PRO A 196 -7.58 12.57 -2.09
C PRO A 196 -7.44 11.08 -1.77
N SER A 197 -6.87 10.31 -2.68
CA SER A 197 -6.46 8.92 -2.42
C SER A 197 -5.10 8.88 -1.70
N TYR A 198 -4.33 9.97 -1.77
CA TYR A 198 -3.01 10.12 -1.13
C TYR A 198 -3.08 11.16 -0.02
N VAL A 199 -2.33 10.91 1.07
CA VAL A 199 -2.32 11.75 2.28
C VAL A 199 -1.51 13.05 2.08
N GLY A 200 -0.75 13.18 0.99
CA GLY A 200 0.02 14.39 0.65
C GLY A 200 -0.14 14.85 -0.80
N ARG A 201 0.20 16.12 -1.04
CA ARG A 201 0.16 16.75 -2.38
C ARG A 201 1.37 16.33 -3.21
N GLY A 202 1.15 16.06 -4.49
CA GLY A 202 2.20 15.69 -5.43
C GLY A 202 2.82 14.32 -5.16
N MET A 203 2.25 13.52 -4.25
CA MET A 203 2.73 12.19 -3.87
C MET A 203 2.22 11.08 -4.81
N HIS A 204 2.02 11.41 -6.09
CA HIS A 204 1.54 10.45 -7.06
C HIS A 204 2.64 9.44 -7.41
N GLU A 205 2.29 8.15 -7.32
CA GLU A 205 3.14 7.05 -7.76
C GLU A 205 3.32 7.08 -9.29
N GLY A 206 4.38 6.44 -9.79
CA GLY A 206 4.59 6.29 -11.23
C GLY A 206 3.43 5.56 -11.95
N GLN A 207 3.34 5.75 -13.28
CA GLN A 207 2.27 5.14 -14.08
C GLN A 207 2.24 3.60 -14.02
N VAL A 208 3.41 2.95 -13.95
CA VAL A 208 3.50 1.48 -13.96
C VAL A 208 2.94 0.86 -12.66
N PRO A 209 3.36 1.28 -11.45
CA PRO A 209 2.73 0.85 -10.21
C PRO A 209 1.21 1.10 -10.18
N LEU A 210 0.78 2.27 -10.66
CA LEU A 210 -0.64 2.61 -10.74
C LEU A 210 -1.43 1.65 -11.63
N LEU A 211 -0.90 1.33 -12.80
CA LEU A 211 -1.52 0.40 -13.74
C LEU A 211 -1.59 -1.01 -13.14
N LYS A 212 -0.52 -1.47 -12.47
CA LYS A 212 -0.51 -2.77 -11.77
C LYS A 212 -1.61 -2.84 -10.72
N TYR A 213 -1.72 -1.80 -9.89
CA TYR A 213 -2.76 -1.70 -8.86
C TYR A 213 -4.17 -1.67 -9.48
N THR A 214 -4.37 -0.86 -10.51
CA THR A 214 -5.68 -0.73 -11.18
C THR A 214 -6.09 -2.05 -11.84
N SER A 215 -5.15 -2.73 -12.50
CA SER A 215 -5.38 -4.03 -13.12
C SER A 215 -5.79 -5.09 -12.09
N PHE A 216 -5.07 -5.17 -10.96
CA PHE A 216 -5.39 -6.07 -9.86
C PHE A 216 -6.85 -5.92 -9.41
N TRP A 217 -7.27 -4.70 -9.07
CA TRP A 217 -8.63 -4.45 -8.60
C TRP A 217 -9.68 -4.64 -9.70
N THR A 218 -9.37 -4.31 -10.95
CA THR A 218 -10.30 -4.51 -12.07
C THR A 218 -10.59 -5.99 -12.28
N VAL A 219 -9.55 -6.84 -12.27
CA VAL A 219 -9.73 -8.30 -12.41
C VAL A 219 -10.50 -8.87 -11.23
N LEU A 220 -10.10 -8.52 -10.00
CA LEU A 220 -10.75 -8.98 -8.77
C LEU A 220 -12.24 -8.63 -8.75
N LEU A 221 -12.59 -7.35 -8.97
CA LEU A 221 -13.98 -6.89 -8.94
C LEU A 221 -14.79 -7.48 -10.09
N SER A 222 -14.21 -7.63 -11.28
CA SER A 222 -14.90 -8.25 -12.42
C SER A 222 -15.26 -9.71 -12.12
N SER A 223 -14.31 -10.50 -11.61
CA SER A 223 -14.58 -11.89 -11.21
C SER A 223 -15.63 -11.97 -10.11
N LYS A 224 -15.57 -11.09 -9.11
CA LYS A 224 -16.57 -10.99 -8.04
C LYS A 224 -17.96 -10.69 -8.59
N PHE A 225 -18.13 -9.69 -9.44
CA PHE A 225 -19.45 -9.34 -9.99
C PHE A 225 -20.01 -10.42 -10.92
N ILE A 226 -19.15 -11.09 -11.69
CA ILE A 226 -19.56 -12.24 -12.51
C ILE A 226 -20.08 -13.37 -11.62
N PHE A 227 -19.34 -13.71 -10.56
CA PHE A 227 -19.77 -14.75 -9.62
C PHE A 227 -21.09 -14.39 -8.92
N SER A 228 -21.18 -13.19 -8.34
CA SER A 228 -22.42 -12.70 -7.72
C SER A 228 -23.61 -12.71 -8.68
N TYR A 229 -23.40 -12.37 -9.95
CA TYR A 229 -24.49 -12.41 -10.94
C TYR A 229 -25.04 -13.83 -11.12
N TYR A 230 -24.17 -14.79 -11.43
CA TYR A 230 -24.59 -16.14 -11.78
C TYR A 230 -25.09 -16.95 -10.59
N PHE A 231 -24.43 -16.83 -9.43
CA PHE A 231 -24.72 -17.68 -8.28
C PHE A 231 -25.64 -17.03 -7.24
N GLU A 232 -25.63 -15.70 -7.10
CA GLU A 232 -26.41 -15.02 -6.06
C GLU A 232 -27.66 -14.37 -6.63
N ILE A 233 -27.55 -13.53 -7.66
CA ILE A 233 -28.65 -12.66 -8.09
C ILE A 233 -29.58 -13.35 -9.09
N LYS A 234 -29.03 -13.96 -10.15
CA LYS A 234 -29.82 -14.60 -11.21
C LYS A 234 -30.82 -15.65 -10.69
N PRO A 235 -30.45 -16.61 -9.81
CA PRO A 235 -31.39 -17.62 -9.32
C PRO A 235 -32.48 -17.05 -8.41
N LEU A 236 -32.32 -15.83 -7.87
CA LEU A 236 -33.29 -15.22 -6.97
C LEU A 236 -34.39 -14.45 -7.70
N VAL A 237 -34.08 -13.90 -8.85
CA VAL A 237 -35.01 -13.03 -9.58
C VAL A 237 -36.24 -13.80 -10.06
N GLU A 238 -36.08 -15.03 -10.53
CA GLU A 238 -37.20 -15.85 -11.03
C GLU A 238 -38.21 -16.21 -9.91
N PRO A 239 -37.79 -16.78 -8.75
CA PRO A 239 -38.67 -16.94 -7.60
C PRO A 239 -39.30 -15.63 -7.12
N THR A 240 -38.55 -14.52 -7.15
CA THR A 240 -39.07 -13.21 -6.73
C THR A 240 -40.20 -12.73 -7.64
N LYS A 241 -40.09 -12.93 -8.96
CA LYS A 241 -41.15 -12.61 -9.92
C LYS A 241 -42.43 -13.41 -9.64
N GLU A 242 -42.30 -14.69 -9.28
CA GLU A 242 -43.46 -15.52 -8.93
C GLU A 242 -44.09 -15.11 -7.60
N ILE A 243 -43.28 -14.83 -6.56
CA ILE A 243 -43.77 -14.32 -5.27
C ILE A 243 -44.49 -12.97 -5.45
N MET A 244 -44.03 -12.11 -6.35
CA MET A 244 -44.70 -10.84 -6.64
C MET A 244 -46.02 -11.01 -7.39
N ARG A 245 -46.21 -12.10 -8.16
CA ARG A 245 -47.47 -12.38 -8.87
C ARG A 245 -48.57 -12.91 -7.96
N VAL A 246 -48.21 -13.62 -6.89
CA VAL A 246 -49.19 -14.20 -5.96
C VAL A 246 -49.63 -13.16 -4.94
N ASN A 247 -50.82 -12.59 -5.07
CA ASN A 247 -51.30 -11.57 -4.12
C ASN A 247 -51.83 -12.22 -2.82
N VAL A 248 -50.99 -12.32 -1.77
CA VAL A 248 -51.39 -12.87 -0.47
C VAL A 248 -51.79 -11.72 0.46
N ASN A 249 -53.09 -11.60 0.73
CA ASN A 249 -53.64 -10.52 1.55
C ASN A 249 -53.51 -10.76 3.07
N ILE A 250 -53.29 -12.01 3.50
CA ILE A 250 -53.21 -12.42 4.91
C ILE A 250 -52.02 -13.38 5.08
N TYR A 251 -50.98 -12.93 5.77
CA TYR A 251 -49.89 -13.80 6.19
C TYR A 251 -50.07 -14.19 7.67
N GLU A 252 -50.19 -15.48 7.95
CA GLU A 252 -50.04 -16.03 9.30
C GLU A 252 -48.54 -16.26 9.59
N TRP A 253 -47.75 -15.17 9.68
CA TRP A 253 -46.38 -15.27 10.19
C TRP A 253 -46.39 -15.43 11.71
N HIS A 254 -45.45 -16.20 12.24
CA HIS A 254 -45.21 -16.32 13.67
C HIS A 254 -44.54 -15.02 14.20
N GLU A 255 -45.24 -14.30 15.09
CA GLU A 255 -44.89 -13.16 15.98
C GLU A 255 -44.05 -11.96 15.49
N PHE A 256 -43.18 -12.06 14.48
CA PHE A 256 -42.24 -10.98 14.16
C PHE A 256 -42.83 -9.81 13.35
N PHE A 257 -43.84 -10.07 12.51
CA PHE A 257 -44.46 -9.03 11.66
C PHE A 257 -45.98 -9.25 11.48
N PRO A 258 -46.78 -9.15 12.54
CA PRO A 258 -48.23 -9.19 12.39
C PRO A 258 -48.66 -7.95 11.59
N GLN A 259 -49.40 -8.13 10.49
CA GLN A 259 -50.03 -7.08 9.64
C GLN A 259 -49.23 -6.50 8.45
N VAL A 260 -48.33 -7.27 7.81
CA VAL A 260 -47.77 -6.82 6.51
C VAL A 260 -48.76 -7.16 5.38
N LYS A 261 -49.41 -6.12 4.80
CA LYS A 261 -50.39 -6.25 3.70
C LYS A 261 -49.76 -6.54 2.31
N SER A 262 -48.45 -6.76 2.24
CA SER A 262 -47.70 -6.92 0.99
C SER A 262 -46.68 -8.05 1.10
N ASN A 263 -46.42 -8.73 -0.02
CA ASN A 263 -45.39 -9.77 -0.16
C ASN A 263 -43.95 -9.26 0.08
N ALA A 264 -43.77 -7.96 0.33
CA ALA A 264 -42.49 -7.33 0.62
C ALA A 264 -41.73 -8.01 1.77
N GLY A 265 -42.43 -8.49 2.81
CA GLY A 265 -41.80 -9.19 3.93
C GLY A 265 -41.15 -10.52 3.53
N ALA A 266 -41.85 -11.32 2.72
CA ALA A 266 -41.33 -12.58 2.20
C ALA A 266 -40.14 -12.35 1.25
N ILE A 267 -40.24 -11.35 0.37
CA ILE A 267 -39.14 -10.96 -0.52
C ILE A 267 -37.92 -10.52 0.30
N LEU A 268 -38.11 -9.68 1.32
CA LEU A 268 -37.02 -9.24 2.18
C LEU A 268 -36.35 -10.42 2.90
N ALA A 269 -37.12 -11.39 3.39
CA ALA A 269 -36.58 -12.57 4.06
C ALA A 269 -35.74 -13.46 3.13
N VAL A 270 -36.12 -13.59 1.86
CA VAL A 270 -35.35 -14.34 0.85
C VAL A 270 -34.08 -13.58 0.44
N TRP A 271 -34.17 -12.26 0.28
CA TRP A 271 -33.05 -11.44 -0.21
C TRP A 271 -32.02 -11.09 0.86
N ALA A 272 -32.43 -10.87 2.12
CA ALA A 272 -31.55 -10.35 3.17
C ALA A 272 -30.30 -11.23 3.42
N PRO A 273 -30.39 -12.58 3.54
CA PRO A 273 -29.20 -13.41 3.70
C PRO A 273 -28.23 -13.30 2.54
N ILE A 274 -28.74 -13.22 1.31
CA ILE A 274 -27.92 -13.22 0.10
C ILE A 274 -27.26 -11.85 -0.12
N ILE A 275 -27.98 -10.77 0.17
CA ILE A 275 -27.38 -9.42 0.18
C ILE A 275 -26.25 -9.35 1.23
N LEU A 276 -26.41 -9.99 2.39
CA LEU A 276 -25.36 -10.05 3.41
C LEU A 276 -24.13 -10.80 2.89
N VAL A 277 -24.31 -11.98 2.29
CA VAL A 277 -23.23 -12.76 1.66
C VAL A 277 -22.52 -11.94 0.58
N TYR A 278 -23.26 -11.25 -0.28
CA TYR A 278 -22.72 -10.38 -1.32
C TYR A 278 -21.74 -9.31 -0.79
N PHE A 279 -22.01 -8.74 0.39
CA PHE A 279 -21.11 -7.78 1.03
C PHE A 279 -19.88 -8.47 1.63
N MET A 280 -20.05 -9.64 2.24
CA MET A 280 -18.96 -10.39 2.89
C MET A 280 -18.00 -11.06 1.90
N ASP A 281 -18.51 -11.54 0.76
CA ASP A 281 -17.75 -12.29 -0.25
C ASP A 281 -16.57 -11.49 -0.84
N THR A 282 -16.63 -10.16 -0.79
CA THR A 282 -15.50 -9.28 -1.20
C THR A 282 -14.19 -9.64 -0.47
N GLN A 283 -14.27 -10.08 0.79
CA GLN A 283 -13.09 -10.50 1.56
C GLN A 283 -12.52 -11.83 1.06
N ILE A 284 -13.38 -12.76 0.65
CA ILE A 284 -13.00 -14.06 0.11
C ILE A 284 -12.25 -13.87 -1.21
N TRP A 285 -12.85 -13.11 -2.14
CA TRP A 285 -12.22 -12.77 -3.42
C TRP A 285 -10.88 -12.06 -3.24
N TYR A 286 -10.81 -11.12 -2.29
CA TYR A 286 -9.55 -10.45 -1.95
C TYR A 286 -8.49 -11.45 -1.48
N SER A 287 -8.82 -12.36 -0.56
CA SER A 287 -7.88 -13.37 -0.07
C SER A 287 -7.38 -14.30 -1.17
N VAL A 288 -8.26 -14.76 -2.06
CA VAL A 288 -7.91 -15.64 -3.19
C VAL A 288 -6.95 -14.92 -4.14
N PHE A 289 -7.30 -13.72 -4.60
CA PHE A 289 -6.47 -12.98 -5.54
C PHE A 289 -5.15 -12.51 -4.92
N CYS A 290 -5.14 -12.07 -3.66
CA CYS A 290 -3.90 -11.72 -2.95
C CYS A 290 -2.97 -12.92 -2.83
N THR A 291 -3.49 -14.12 -2.60
CA THR A 291 -2.67 -15.34 -2.53
C THR A 291 -2.07 -15.69 -3.90
N ILE A 292 -2.85 -15.60 -4.98
CA ILE A 292 -2.39 -15.88 -6.34
C ILE A 292 -1.33 -14.85 -6.77
N PHE A 293 -1.65 -13.56 -6.73
CA PHE A 293 -0.73 -12.50 -7.14
C PHE A 293 0.48 -12.40 -6.21
N GLY A 294 0.28 -12.52 -4.90
CA GLY A 294 1.35 -12.56 -3.92
C GLY A 294 2.28 -13.76 -4.13
N GLY A 295 1.73 -14.93 -4.45
CA GLY A 295 2.49 -16.12 -4.83
C GLY A 295 3.29 -15.93 -6.12
N MET A 296 2.66 -15.39 -7.17
CA MET A 296 3.34 -15.07 -8.43
C MET A 296 4.48 -14.06 -8.25
N CYS A 297 4.22 -12.96 -7.54
CA CYS A 297 5.25 -11.98 -7.18
C CYS A 297 6.36 -12.61 -6.34
N GLY A 298 6.00 -13.49 -5.41
CA GLY A 298 6.93 -14.30 -4.63
C GLY A 298 7.90 -15.09 -5.51
N ILE A 299 7.38 -15.82 -6.49
CA ILE A 299 8.17 -16.61 -7.44
C ILE A 299 9.04 -15.72 -8.32
N VAL A 300 8.49 -14.63 -8.88
CA VAL A 300 9.22 -13.69 -9.76
C VAL A 300 10.38 -13.02 -9.04
N HIS A 301 10.20 -12.67 -7.77
CA HIS A 301 11.25 -12.06 -6.95
C HIS A 301 12.14 -13.09 -6.27
N HIS A 302 12.00 -14.38 -6.59
CA HIS A 302 12.73 -15.48 -5.93
C HIS A 302 12.63 -15.41 -4.39
N LEU A 303 11.52 -14.89 -3.87
CA LEU A 303 11.25 -14.83 -2.45
C LEU A 303 11.10 -16.27 -1.93
N GLY A 304 11.94 -16.63 -0.97
CA GLY A 304 12.05 -17.99 -0.48
C GLY A 304 12.92 -18.92 -1.35
N GLU A 305 13.82 -18.39 -2.19
CA GLU A 305 14.93 -19.19 -2.74
C GLU A 305 15.79 -19.74 -1.58
N ILE A 306 16.11 -18.89 -0.60
CA ILE A 306 16.89 -19.25 0.58
C ILE A 306 15.95 -19.78 1.66
N ARG A 307 15.81 -21.12 1.73
CA ARG A 307 14.93 -21.79 2.72
C ARG A 307 15.67 -22.43 3.88
N THR A 308 16.97 -22.70 3.74
CA THR A 308 17.75 -23.46 4.71
C THR A 308 18.92 -22.67 5.26
N MET A 309 19.28 -22.93 6.50
CA MET A 309 20.44 -22.31 7.15
C MET A 309 21.74 -22.56 6.37
N GLY A 310 21.88 -23.74 5.74
CA GLY A 310 23.04 -24.04 4.88
C GLY A 310 23.16 -23.12 3.67
N MET A 311 22.02 -22.76 3.07
CA MET A 311 21.96 -21.86 1.92
C MET A 311 22.13 -20.40 2.31
N VAL A 312 21.64 -19.99 3.49
CA VAL A 312 21.98 -18.69 4.08
C VAL A 312 23.50 -18.61 4.23
N ARG A 313 24.14 -19.58 4.88
CA ARG A 313 25.58 -19.58 5.16
C ARG A 313 26.43 -19.47 3.89
N SER A 314 26.08 -20.17 2.82
CA SER A 314 26.85 -20.14 1.56
C SER A 314 26.71 -18.81 0.81
N ARG A 315 25.52 -18.21 0.81
CA ARG A 315 25.24 -16.95 0.10
C ARG A 315 25.61 -15.70 0.91
N PHE A 316 25.68 -15.81 2.23
CA PHE A 316 25.92 -14.67 3.12
C PHE A 316 27.28 -14.00 2.88
N CYS A 317 28.32 -14.72 2.44
CA CYS A 317 29.60 -14.10 2.06
C CYS A 317 29.44 -13.04 0.98
N THR A 318 28.55 -13.27 0.01
CA THR A 318 28.32 -12.37 -1.13
C THR A 318 27.30 -11.26 -0.85
N LEU A 319 26.58 -11.36 0.27
CA LEU A 319 25.48 -10.46 0.60
C LEU A 319 25.95 -9.01 0.84
N PRO A 320 27.02 -8.73 1.60
CA PRO A 320 27.52 -7.37 1.78
C PRO A 320 27.95 -6.72 0.45
N GLU A 321 28.51 -7.50 -0.47
CA GLU A 321 28.97 -7.01 -1.78
C GLU A 321 27.79 -6.60 -2.67
N VAL A 322 26.75 -7.43 -2.73
CA VAL A 322 25.51 -7.12 -3.48
C VAL A 322 24.79 -5.93 -2.85
N PHE A 323 24.74 -5.87 -1.51
CA PHE A 323 24.14 -4.78 -0.77
C PHE A 323 24.82 -3.44 -1.06
N ASN A 324 26.16 -3.40 -0.97
CA ASN A 324 26.93 -2.20 -1.31
C ASN A 324 26.79 -1.82 -2.79
N ALA A 325 26.68 -2.80 -3.70
CA ALA A 325 26.43 -2.54 -5.12
C ALA A 325 25.04 -1.93 -5.40
N CYS A 326 24.03 -2.24 -4.58
CA CYS A 326 22.69 -1.64 -4.67
C CYS A 326 22.61 -0.27 -4.00
N LEU A 327 23.36 -0.04 -2.90
CA LEU A 327 23.34 1.21 -2.14
C LEU A 327 24.19 2.32 -2.72
N VAL A 328 25.36 1.99 -3.25
CA VAL A 328 26.26 2.98 -3.85
C VAL A 328 25.82 3.19 -5.30
N PRO A 329 25.28 4.36 -5.67
CA PRO A 329 24.97 4.65 -7.06
C PRO A 329 26.23 4.42 -7.89
N ARG A 330 26.09 3.77 -9.06
CA ARG A 330 27.20 3.76 -10.03
C ARG A 330 27.56 5.23 -10.25
N SER A 331 28.77 5.64 -9.85
CA SER A 331 29.27 6.97 -10.15
C SER A 331 29.03 7.19 -11.64
N SER A 332 28.15 8.14 -11.98
CA SER A 332 27.93 8.49 -13.37
C SER A 332 29.30 8.78 -13.99
N PRO A 333 29.60 8.26 -15.19
CA PRO A 333 30.76 8.76 -15.91
C PRO A 333 30.45 10.24 -16.15
N LYS A 334 31.03 11.12 -15.34
CA LYS A 334 30.94 12.56 -15.57
C LYS A 334 31.42 12.77 -17.00
N GLU A 335 30.52 13.22 -17.88
CA GLU A 335 30.89 13.77 -19.17
C GLU A 335 31.84 14.94 -18.90
N LYS A 336 33.13 14.69 -19.01
CA LYS A 336 34.12 15.76 -19.17
C LYS A 336 34.60 15.70 -20.62
N LYS A 337 34.13 16.65 -21.42
CA LYS A 337 34.83 17.15 -22.60
C LYS A 337 36.26 17.49 -22.17
N GLY A 338 37.25 16.84 -22.76
CA GLY A 338 38.67 17.14 -22.52
C GLY A 338 39.56 15.93 -22.71
N ILE A 339 40.44 16.02 -23.70
CA ILE A 339 41.40 15.00 -24.17
C ILE A 339 42.36 14.59 -23.03
N LEU A 340 42.48 13.27 -22.80
CA LEU A 340 43.43 12.45 -21.98
C LEU A 340 44.13 13.12 -20.77
N PRO A 341 44.21 12.46 -19.58
CA PRO A 341 44.74 11.10 -19.48
C PRO A 341 44.12 10.22 -18.35
N SER A 342 43.63 9.00 -18.62
CA SER A 342 43.13 8.17 -17.50
C SER A 342 43.01 6.66 -17.71
N PHE A 343 44.02 5.99 -18.28
CA PHE A 343 44.13 4.54 -18.03
C PHE A 343 44.46 4.28 -16.55
N LEU A 344 45.30 5.14 -15.96
CA LEU A 344 45.69 5.10 -14.55
C LEU A 344 44.55 5.59 -13.65
N GLU A 345 43.85 6.67 -14.00
CA GLU A 345 42.65 7.13 -13.26
C GLU A 345 41.48 6.14 -13.37
N LYS A 346 41.21 5.51 -14.52
CA LYS A 346 40.20 4.43 -14.58
C LYS A 346 40.60 3.23 -13.72
N LYS A 347 41.89 2.90 -13.62
CA LYS A 347 42.37 1.80 -12.77
C LYS A 347 42.31 2.19 -11.29
N ILE A 348 42.71 3.42 -10.95
CA ILE A 348 42.63 3.99 -9.59
C ILE A 348 41.19 4.17 -9.15
N PHE A 349 40.29 4.76 -9.94
CA PHE A 349 38.86 4.88 -9.59
C PHE A 349 38.15 3.53 -9.59
N LYS A 350 38.58 2.56 -10.41
CA LYS A 350 38.08 1.18 -10.34
C LYS A 350 38.62 0.44 -9.10
N ASP A 351 39.84 0.72 -8.64
CA ASP A 351 40.39 0.13 -7.40
C ASP A 351 39.93 0.86 -6.13
N LEU A 352 39.76 2.18 -6.17
CA LEU A 352 39.21 3.00 -5.08
C LEU A 352 37.72 2.70 -4.91
N GLY A 353 36.99 2.57 -6.02
CA GLY A 353 35.61 2.09 -6.03
C GLY A 353 35.46 0.61 -5.69
N LYS A 354 36.48 -0.24 -5.81
CA LYS A 354 36.48 -1.60 -5.25
C LYS A 354 36.73 -1.57 -3.75
N SER A 355 37.69 -0.78 -3.29
CA SER A 355 38.00 -0.61 -1.86
C SER A 355 36.78 -0.12 -1.07
N GLU A 356 36.06 0.87 -1.60
CA GLU A 356 34.84 1.40 -0.97
C GLU A 356 33.63 0.46 -1.12
N ARG A 357 33.54 -0.33 -2.21
CA ARG A 357 32.52 -1.39 -2.36
C ARG A 357 32.75 -2.58 -1.43
N HIS A 358 33.98 -2.79 -0.99
CA HIS A 358 34.34 -3.78 -0.01
C HIS A 358 34.23 -3.27 1.44
N ASP A 359 33.83 -2.01 1.68
CA ASP A 359 33.62 -1.49 3.04
C ASP A 359 32.36 -2.13 3.66
N PRO A 360 32.55 -3.12 4.55
CA PRO A 360 31.48 -3.97 5.07
C PRO A 360 30.82 -3.36 6.30
N THR A 361 31.35 -2.23 6.80
CA THR A 361 30.88 -1.56 8.02
C THR A 361 29.47 -1.01 7.84
N LYS A 362 29.16 -0.45 6.66
CA LYS A 362 27.82 0.02 6.30
C LYS A 362 26.80 -1.11 6.31
N PHE A 363 27.18 -2.27 5.75
CA PHE A 363 26.35 -3.47 5.79
C PHE A 363 26.13 -3.94 7.23
N ALA A 364 27.17 -4.01 8.05
CA ALA A 364 27.08 -4.45 9.43
C ALA A 364 26.17 -3.56 10.28
N LEU A 365 26.20 -2.23 10.08
CA LEU A 365 25.30 -1.29 10.74
C LEU A 365 23.83 -1.58 10.39
N VAL A 366 23.52 -1.73 9.10
CA VAL A 366 22.15 -1.99 8.65
C VAL A 366 21.69 -3.38 9.09
N TRP A 367 22.55 -4.39 8.98
CA TRP A 367 22.28 -5.75 9.45
C TRP A 367 21.96 -5.77 10.94
N ASN A 368 22.78 -5.13 11.78
CA ASN A 368 22.52 -5.06 13.22
C ASN A 368 21.21 -4.34 13.55
N GLN A 369 20.85 -3.31 12.78
CA GLN A 369 19.56 -2.64 12.95
C GLN A 369 18.39 -3.54 12.56
N ILE A 370 18.51 -4.33 11.49
CA ILE A 370 17.49 -5.33 11.10
C ILE A 370 17.30 -6.38 12.21
N ILE A 371 18.40 -6.90 12.76
CA ILE A 371 18.35 -7.89 13.85
C ILE A 371 17.72 -7.28 15.12
N ASN A 372 18.05 -6.03 15.45
CA ASN A 372 17.41 -5.31 16.55
C ASN A 372 15.90 -5.11 16.31
N SER A 373 15.48 -4.80 15.08
CA SER A 373 14.07 -4.73 14.72
C SER A 373 13.35 -6.06 14.91
N PHE A 374 13.95 -7.17 14.46
CA PHE A 374 13.40 -8.52 14.69
C PHE A 374 13.25 -8.83 16.17
N ARG A 375 14.19 -8.38 17.00
CA ARG A 375 14.06 -8.52 18.46
C ARG A 375 12.93 -7.65 19.01
N SER A 376 12.79 -6.42 18.55
CA SER A 376 11.75 -5.49 19.00
C SER A 376 10.34 -5.92 18.61
N GLU A 377 10.19 -6.60 17.47
CA GLU A 377 8.95 -7.22 17.00
C GLU A 377 8.71 -8.62 17.59
N ASP A 378 9.56 -9.06 18.52
CA ASP A 378 9.49 -10.34 19.23
C ASP A 378 9.54 -11.58 18.31
N LEU A 379 10.23 -11.46 17.15
CA LEU A 379 10.45 -12.54 16.20
C LEU A 379 11.63 -13.46 16.59
N ILE A 380 12.58 -12.95 17.38
CA ILE A 380 13.79 -13.67 17.82
C ILE A 380 14.05 -13.46 19.31
N SER A 381 14.71 -14.44 19.93
CA SER A 381 15.17 -14.36 21.32
C SER A 381 16.47 -13.53 21.48
N ASN A 382 16.76 -13.10 22.70
CA ASN A 382 18.03 -12.40 23.02
C ASN A 382 19.27 -13.23 22.62
N ARG A 383 19.21 -14.55 22.82
CA ARG A 383 20.32 -15.45 22.47
C ARG A 383 20.52 -15.55 20.95
N GLU A 384 19.44 -15.57 20.18
CA GLU A 384 19.51 -15.61 18.71
C GLU A 384 20.02 -14.28 18.14
N MET A 385 19.58 -13.15 18.73
CA MET A 385 20.12 -11.83 18.43
C MET A 385 21.65 -11.81 18.60
N ASP A 386 22.18 -12.26 19.74
CA ASP A 386 23.62 -12.30 19.98
C ASP A 386 24.39 -13.18 18.97
N LEU A 387 23.78 -14.26 18.49
CA LEU A 387 24.38 -15.14 17.49
C LEU A 387 24.42 -14.52 16.09
N MET A 388 23.44 -13.68 15.76
CA MET A 388 23.24 -13.10 14.44
C MET A 388 23.85 -11.71 14.28
N THR A 389 24.07 -10.99 15.37
CA THR A 389 24.71 -9.67 15.32
C THR A 389 26.14 -9.74 14.77
N MET A 390 26.48 -8.75 13.95
CA MET A 390 27.85 -8.51 13.52
C MET A 390 28.57 -7.69 14.60
N PRO A 391 29.61 -8.24 15.25
CA PRO A 391 30.33 -7.49 16.26
C PRO A 391 31.12 -6.35 15.60
N MET A 392 30.74 -5.11 15.91
CA MET A 392 31.43 -3.91 15.47
C MET A 392 32.59 -3.63 16.42
N SER A 393 33.83 -3.72 15.96
CA SER A 393 34.97 -3.34 16.80
C SER A 393 35.05 -1.81 16.88
N LEU A 394 34.67 -1.24 18.03
CA LEU A 394 34.86 0.19 18.31
C LEU A 394 36.33 0.56 18.59
N GLU A 395 37.18 -0.41 18.96
CA GLU A 395 38.55 -0.15 19.45
C GLU A 395 39.68 -0.60 18.53
N TYR A 396 39.40 -1.29 17.42
CA TYR A 396 40.45 -1.86 16.56
C TYR A 396 40.50 -1.18 15.19
N ARG A 397 41.58 -0.44 14.95
CA ARG A 397 41.90 0.30 13.72
C ARG A 397 42.18 -0.58 12.50
N SER A 398 41.99 -1.89 12.60
CA SER A 398 42.26 -2.84 11.51
C SER A 398 40.93 -3.23 10.89
N GLY A 399 40.69 -2.82 9.64
CA GLY A 399 39.44 -3.00 8.90
C GLY A 399 39.12 -4.46 8.52
N SER A 400 39.18 -5.38 9.48
CA SER A 400 38.82 -6.79 9.32
C SER A 400 37.40 -7.02 9.81
N ILE A 401 36.56 -7.59 8.94
CA ILE A 401 35.19 -7.99 9.24
C ILE A 401 35.20 -9.12 10.24
N ARG A 402 34.44 -8.98 11.33
CA ARG A 402 34.02 -10.12 12.14
C ARG A 402 32.65 -10.59 11.70
N TRP A 403 32.59 -11.84 11.25
CA TRP A 403 31.33 -12.45 10.85
C TRP A 403 30.52 -12.87 12.08
N PRO A 404 29.17 -12.88 11.98
CA PRO A 404 28.31 -13.37 13.05
C PRO A 404 28.68 -14.79 13.50
N LEU A 405 28.46 -15.07 14.79
CA LEU A 405 28.80 -16.34 15.42
C LEU A 405 28.16 -17.54 14.72
N PHE A 406 26.92 -17.42 14.23
CA PHE A 406 26.25 -18.52 13.53
C PHE A 406 26.96 -18.95 12.22
N LEU A 407 27.70 -18.05 11.56
CA LEU A 407 28.48 -18.36 10.36
C LEU A 407 29.85 -18.96 10.69
N VAL A 408 30.40 -18.62 11.85
CA VAL A 408 31.73 -19.05 12.32
C VAL A 408 31.66 -20.35 13.14
N ALA A 409 30.51 -20.66 13.71
CA ALA A 409 30.29 -21.83 14.55
C ALA A 409 30.79 -23.13 13.91
N LYS A 410 31.48 -23.96 14.71
CA LYS A 410 32.12 -25.23 14.34
C LYS A 410 33.30 -25.14 13.36
N LYS A 411 33.57 -23.98 12.73
CA LYS A 411 34.66 -23.88 11.74
C LYS A 411 36.03 -23.93 12.38
N PHE A 412 36.19 -23.32 13.55
CA PHE A 412 37.43 -23.36 14.30
C PHE A 412 37.79 -24.77 14.75
N SER A 413 36.87 -25.51 15.37
CA SER A 413 37.11 -26.90 15.79
C SER A 413 37.46 -27.78 14.60
N THR A 414 36.72 -27.67 13.48
CA THR A 414 37.04 -28.40 12.25
C THR A 414 38.42 -28.04 11.70
N ALA A 415 38.89 -26.80 11.88
CA ALA A 415 40.23 -26.39 11.47
C ALA A 415 41.33 -27.01 12.32
N VAL A 416 41.11 -27.08 13.64
CA VAL A 416 42.01 -27.75 14.56
C VAL A 416 42.07 -29.24 14.26
N ASP A 417 40.92 -29.89 14.08
CA ASP A 417 40.84 -31.31 13.73
C ASP A 417 41.51 -31.62 12.37
N MET A 418 41.35 -30.72 11.40
CA MET A 418 42.01 -30.82 10.11
C MET A 418 43.52 -30.68 10.26
N ALA A 419 44.01 -29.74 11.07
CA ALA A 419 45.43 -29.55 11.31
C ALA A 419 46.06 -30.73 12.07
N ALA A 420 45.37 -31.29 13.07
CA ALA A 420 45.86 -32.42 13.86
C ALA A 420 46.03 -33.70 13.04
N ASN A 421 45.14 -33.94 12.07
CA ASN A 421 45.13 -35.15 11.25
C ASN A 421 45.86 -35.00 9.90
N PHE A 422 46.48 -33.84 9.62
CA PHE A 422 47.10 -33.59 8.33
C PHE A 422 48.55 -34.04 8.29
N THR A 423 48.86 -34.99 7.41
CA THR A 423 50.20 -35.57 7.23
C THR A 423 50.98 -35.03 6.03
N GLY A 424 50.57 -33.85 5.50
CA GLY A 424 51.17 -33.22 4.31
C GLY A 424 51.91 -31.89 4.58
N ASN A 425 52.27 -31.18 3.52
CA ASN A 425 52.97 -29.89 3.60
C ASN A 425 52.07 -28.75 4.12
N SER A 426 52.60 -27.88 5.00
CA SER A 426 51.88 -26.74 5.60
C SER A 426 51.25 -25.80 4.58
N ALA A 427 51.89 -25.62 3.41
CA ALA A 427 51.34 -24.82 2.31
C ALA A 427 50.04 -25.41 1.73
N GLN A 428 49.93 -26.74 1.66
CA GLN A 428 48.73 -27.43 1.18
C GLN A 428 47.61 -27.38 2.22
N LEU A 429 47.93 -27.47 3.50
CA LEU A 429 46.97 -27.26 4.59
C LEU A 429 46.39 -25.84 4.54
N PHE A 430 47.25 -24.85 4.35
CA PHE A 430 46.82 -23.45 4.27
C PHE A 430 45.91 -23.19 3.05
N GLN A 431 46.23 -23.76 1.88
CA GLN A 431 45.32 -23.70 0.73
C GLN A 431 43.97 -24.37 1.00
N ARG A 432 43.97 -25.49 1.73
CA ARG A 432 42.73 -26.21 2.09
C ARG A 432 41.87 -25.41 3.07
N ILE A 433 42.48 -24.74 4.04
CA ILE A 433 41.80 -23.84 4.99
C ILE A 433 41.25 -22.61 4.25
N LYS A 434 42.04 -22.01 3.35
CA LYS A 434 41.64 -20.82 2.59
C LYS A 434 40.49 -21.08 1.61
N LYS A 435 40.21 -22.34 1.28
CA LYS A 435 39.05 -22.71 0.46
C LYS A 435 37.72 -22.36 1.13
N ASP A 436 37.67 -22.32 2.46
CA ASP A 436 36.49 -21.89 3.22
C ASP A 436 36.73 -20.48 3.80
N ASN A 437 36.04 -19.49 3.22
CA ASN A 437 36.18 -18.08 3.59
C ASN A 437 35.97 -17.85 5.10
N TYR A 438 35.03 -18.56 5.72
CA TYR A 438 34.73 -18.38 7.14
C TYR A 438 35.73 -19.08 8.05
N MET A 439 36.36 -20.17 7.59
CA MET A 439 37.31 -20.94 8.37
C MET A 439 38.60 -20.16 8.61
N PHE A 440 39.09 -19.46 7.58
CA PHE A 440 40.23 -18.56 7.71
C PHE A 440 39.90 -17.37 8.64
N CYS A 441 38.73 -16.74 8.48
CA CYS A 441 38.28 -15.68 9.39
C CYS A 441 38.16 -16.16 10.84
N ALA A 442 37.62 -17.37 11.07
CA ALA A 442 37.49 -17.96 12.41
C ALA A 442 38.84 -18.11 13.12
N ILE A 443 39.87 -18.57 12.39
CA ILE A 443 41.22 -18.75 12.93
C ILE A 443 41.84 -17.39 13.25
N ASN A 444 41.69 -16.41 12.35
CA ASN A 444 42.22 -15.07 12.55
C ASN A 444 41.56 -14.37 13.74
N ASP A 445 40.23 -14.48 13.87
CA ASP A 445 39.47 -13.93 14.98
C ASP A 445 39.87 -14.58 16.31
N PHE A 446 40.03 -15.91 16.34
CA PHE A 446 40.51 -16.62 17.52
C PHE A 446 41.94 -16.21 17.88
N TYR A 447 42.83 -16.09 16.90
CA TYR A 447 44.21 -15.67 17.11
C TYR A 447 44.29 -14.25 17.68
N GLU A 448 43.55 -13.29 17.12
CA GLU A 448 43.52 -11.92 17.63
C GLU A 448 42.84 -11.82 19.00
N LEU A 449 41.77 -12.59 19.25
CA LEU A 449 41.13 -12.65 20.56
C LEU A 449 42.07 -13.26 21.62
N THR A 450 42.77 -14.34 21.28
CA THR A 450 43.78 -14.98 22.15
C THR A 450 44.93 -14.02 22.43
N LYS A 451 45.45 -13.34 21.40
CA LYS A 451 46.48 -12.31 21.53
C LYS A 451 46.01 -11.14 22.40
N SER A 452 44.75 -10.71 22.29
CA SER A 452 44.18 -9.67 23.15
C SER A 452 44.06 -10.13 24.60
N ILE A 453 43.59 -11.37 24.82
CA ILE A 453 43.50 -11.97 26.15
C ILE A 453 44.89 -12.11 26.76
N PHE A 454 45.88 -12.60 26.01
CA PHE A 454 47.26 -12.67 26.47
C PHE A 454 47.83 -11.28 26.72
N ARG A 455 47.58 -10.28 25.86
CA ARG A 455 47.99 -8.90 26.16
C ARG A 455 47.35 -8.38 27.44
N PHE A 456 46.09 -8.70 27.71
CA PHE A 456 45.39 -8.28 28.93
C PHE A 456 45.88 -9.02 30.17
N LEU A 457 46.15 -10.33 30.07
CA LEU A 457 46.57 -11.19 31.18
C LEU A 457 48.08 -11.11 31.48
N VAL A 458 48.91 -11.01 30.46
CA VAL A 458 50.38 -10.98 30.56
C VAL A 458 50.87 -9.57 30.86
N ILE A 459 50.28 -8.54 30.25
CA ILE A 459 50.51 -7.15 30.64
C ILE A 459 49.54 -6.84 31.79
N GLY A 460 49.81 -7.43 32.96
CA GLY A 460 49.16 -7.01 34.19
C GLY A 460 49.44 -5.52 34.47
N ASP A 461 48.60 -4.90 35.32
CA ASP A 461 48.72 -3.47 35.72
C ASP A 461 50.15 -3.07 36.18
N VAL A 462 50.97 -4.04 36.57
CA VAL A 462 52.36 -3.88 37.01
C VAL A 462 53.28 -3.43 35.86
N GLU A 463 53.08 -3.87 34.62
CA GLU A 463 53.95 -3.48 33.50
C GLU A 463 53.54 -2.16 32.84
N LYS A 464 52.24 -1.84 32.86
CA LYS A 464 51.72 -0.52 32.46
C LYS A 464 52.19 0.59 33.40
N SER A 465 52.28 0.32 34.71
CA SER A 465 52.79 1.28 35.70
C SER A 465 54.31 1.45 35.63
N ILE A 466 55.07 0.40 35.27
CA ILE A 466 56.53 0.49 35.05
C ILE A 466 56.86 1.24 33.75
N GLN A 467 56.07 1.09 32.68
CA GLN A 467 56.26 1.87 31.45
C GLN A 467 55.90 3.35 31.63
N THR A 468 54.83 3.69 32.37
CA THR A 468 54.53 5.09 32.71
C THR A 468 55.54 5.68 33.68
N ASN A 469 56.04 4.94 34.67
CA ASN A 469 57.11 5.41 35.56
C ASN A 469 58.47 5.57 34.87
N LYS A 470 58.84 4.70 33.91
CA LYS A 470 60.06 4.91 33.10
C LYS A 470 59.95 6.10 32.15
N ALA A 471 58.75 6.40 31.64
CA ALA A 471 58.52 7.61 30.84
C ALA A 471 58.50 8.90 31.68
N PHE A 472 58.13 8.82 32.97
CA PHE A 472 58.19 9.95 33.90
C PHE A 472 59.60 10.22 34.44
N ASN A 473 60.43 9.18 34.60
CA ASN A 473 61.85 9.31 35.01
C ASN A 473 62.83 9.60 33.88
N MET A 474 62.37 9.73 32.62
CA MET A 474 63.16 10.18 31.47
C MET A 474 62.72 11.56 30.94
N ARG A 475 61.98 12.34 31.73
CA ARG A 475 61.73 13.77 31.46
C ARG A 475 62.56 14.66 32.35
#